data_AF-A0A2K8SEP4-F1
#
_entry.id   AF-A0A2K8SEP4-F1
#
_cell.length_a   1.000
_cell.length_b   1.000
_cell.length_c   1.000
_cell.angle_alpha   90.00
_cell.angle_beta   90.00
_cell.angle_gamma   90.00
#
_symmetry.space_group_name_H-M   'P 1'
#
loop_
_entity.id
_entity.type
_entity.pdbx_description
1 polymer ?
#
loop_
_entity_poly.entity_id
_entity_poly.type
_entity_poly.pdbx_seq_one_letter_code
_entity_poly.pdbx_strand_id
1 'polypeptide(L)'
;MSRKISIILLALLSVVLGLWIWSVAAPKNSIILGGSTSVNPFMQKLTKKYYHESEKDFIYNSTGSQAGVGGVEKGMYSAGFISKKISDTTLSKGNTFSNVCANPKEEECRFENVDLNHWKNENNDISKNNSYIALEFAIDAIGVIFNSPSYWNEVITYDEDQKTISLNDLMNFDLNNNKELLAKIYSGNMYWEELAKEVLKGYENSTFYSQLNAKIPTSNKTKIVTFTREDGSGTRSAFSDLTGIKDMHSSNVVNSNGSMIENMSNVPSIGYVSNGFLGQLTDQGAIKLAGIDGKKLAINKSNKPKEWNKTDHKWENWKINGEDGNSEDFIKKAYTFKRPFIAIFNIYNKNLEQLIQLFEWMHNADEAKSVFEDEGLVRDMNYQSPSPKKVLGGNYA
;
A
#
# COMPACT_ATOMS: atom_id res chain seq x y z
N MET A 1 60.39 5.84 -28.01
CA MET A 1 59.89 6.10 -26.64
C MET A 1 61.05 6.00 -25.66
N SER A 2 61.17 6.92 -24.70
CA SER A 2 62.16 6.76 -23.63
C SER A 2 61.79 5.54 -22.77
N ARG A 3 62.78 4.81 -22.24
CA ARG A 3 62.53 3.64 -21.37
C ARG A 3 61.56 3.97 -20.22
N LYS A 4 61.59 5.20 -19.72
CA LYS A 4 60.67 5.71 -18.68
C LYS A 4 59.21 5.75 -19.15
N ILE A 5 58.96 6.24 -20.37
CA ILE A 5 57.60 6.29 -20.94
C ILE A 5 57.07 4.87 -21.18
N SER A 6 57.92 3.96 -21.65
CA SER A 6 57.54 2.56 -21.89
C SER A 6 57.16 1.81 -20.60
N ILE A 7 57.85 2.08 -19.49
CA ILE A 7 57.55 1.48 -18.17
C ILE A 7 56.22 2.02 -17.63
N ILE A 8 55.97 3.33 -17.77
CA ILE A 8 54.70 3.95 -17.34
C ILE A 8 53.53 3.39 -18.14
N LEU A 9 53.69 3.22 -19.46
CA LEU A 9 52.65 2.64 -20.32
C LEU A 9 52.35 1.18 -19.97
N LEU A 10 53.38 0.39 -19.65
CA LEU A 10 53.20 -1.00 -19.24
C LEU A 10 52.49 -1.11 -17.89
N ALA A 11 52.85 -0.25 -16.93
CA ALA A 11 52.19 -0.18 -15.63
C ALA A 11 50.72 0.21 -15.78
N LEU A 12 50.41 1.22 -16.60
CA LEU A 12 49.03 1.64 -16.86
C LEU A 12 48.22 0.54 -17.56
N LEU A 13 48.82 -0.15 -18.54
CA LEU A 13 48.20 -1.31 -19.20
C LEU A 13 47.93 -2.45 -18.21
N SER A 14 48.84 -2.72 -17.27
CA SER A 14 48.66 -3.75 -16.25
C SER A 14 47.53 -3.42 -15.27
N VAL A 15 47.37 -2.14 -14.90
CA VAL A 15 46.25 -1.68 -14.06
C VAL A 15 44.91 -1.83 -14.80
N VAL A 16 44.87 -1.44 -16.09
CA VAL A 16 43.66 -1.59 -16.91
C VAL A 16 43.31 -3.08 -17.09
N LEU A 17 44.29 -3.92 -17.43
CA LEU A 17 44.08 -5.37 -17.55
C LEU A 17 43.64 -5.98 -16.21
N GLY A 18 44.21 -5.54 -15.08
CA GLY A 18 43.78 -5.95 -13.75
C GLY A 18 42.32 -5.59 -13.46
N LEU A 19 41.88 -4.37 -13.83
CA LEU A 19 40.49 -3.94 -13.70
C LEU A 19 39.53 -4.74 -14.60
N TRP A 20 39.95 -5.07 -15.82
CA TRP A 20 39.17 -5.90 -16.75
C TRP A 20 39.05 -7.35 -16.27
N ILE A 21 40.15 -7.94 -15.81
CA ILE A 21 40.15 -9.29 -15.22
C ILE A 21 39.27 -9.31 -13.97
N TRP A 22 39.35 -8.30 -13.12
CA TRP A 22 38.50 -8.20 -11.92
C TRP A 22 37.01 -8.05 -12.28
N SER A 23 36.68 -7.24 -13.29
CA SER A 23 35.29 -7.07 -13.75
C SER A 23 34.70 -8.31 -14.43
N VAL A 24 35.53 -9.15 -15.05
CA VAL A 24 35.11 -10.41 -15.71
C VAL A 24 35.10 -11.58 -14.73
N ALA A 25 36.03 -11.61 -13.78
CA ALA A 25 36.14 -12.66 -12.77
C ALA A 25 35.13 -12.51 -11.62
N ALA A 26 34.54 -11.33 -11.44
CA ALA A 26 33.48 -11.12 -10.46
C ALA A 26 32.18 -11.83 -10.93
N PRO A 27 31.71 -12.90 -10.24
CA PRO A 27 30.47 -13.55 -10.61
C PRO A 27 29.29 -12.62 -10.30
N LYS A 28 28.74 -11.95 -11.31
CA LYS A 28 27.51 -11.17 -11.18
C LYS A 28 26.29 -12.03 -11.54
N ASN A 29 26.01 -13.04 -10.73
CA ASN A 29 24.77 -13.80 -10.82
C ASN A 29 23.65 -13.07 -10.04
N SER A 30 23.31 -11.86 -10.48
CA SER A 30 22.21 -11.10 -9.90
C SER A 30 20.87 -11.74 -10.25
N ILE A 31 20.00 -11.87 -9.25
CA ILE A 31 18.64 -12.38 -9.43
C ILE A 31 17.73 -11.20 -9.76
N ILE A 32 17.15 -11.24 -10.96
CA ILE A 32 16.31 -10.13 -11.44
C ILE A 32 14.87 -10.30 -10.98
N LEU A 33 14.36 -9.26 -10.34
CA LEU A 33 12.97 -9.09 -9.90
C LEU A 33 12.35 -7.94 -10.70
N GLY A 34 11.02 -7.86 -10.76
CA GLY A 34 10.38 -6.67 -11.32
C GLY A 34 8.90 -6.54 -11.04
N GLY A 35 8.35 -5.34 -11.20
CA GLY A 35 6.92 -5.13 -11.02
C GLY A 35 6.51 -3.72 -10.61
N SER A 36 5.52 -3.66 -9.72
CA SER A 36 4.83 -2.43 -9.30
C SER A 36 5.77 -1.32 -8.84
N THR A 37 5.54 -0.12 -9.38
CA THR A 37 6.21 1.12 -8.96
C THR A 37 5.99 1.43 -7.48
N SER A 38 4.87 1.00 -6.90
CA SER A 38 4.62 1.14 -5.45
C SER A 38 5.43 0.20 -4.57
N VAL A 39 5.90 -0.91 -5.12
CA VAL A 39 6.73 -1.87 -4.38
C VAL A 39 8.22 -1.47 -4.44
N ASN A 40 8.59 -0.59 -5.39
CA ASN A 40 9.98 -0.20 -5.63
C ASN A 40 10.71 0.36 -4.40
N PRO A 41 10.21 1.38 -3.66
CA PRO A 41 10.94 1.93 -2.52
C PRO A 41 11.29 0.87 -1.47
N PHE A 42 10.32 0.03 -1.13
CA PHE A 42 10.50 -1.11 -0.25
C PHE A 42 11.55 -2.09 -0.79
N MET A 43 11.43 -2.53 -2.04
CA MET A 43 12.35 -3.52 -2.60
C MET A 43 13.78 -3.02 -2.70
N GLN A 44 14.02 -1.75 -3.06
CA GLN A 44 15.37 -1.19 -3.10
C GLN A 44 16.03 -1.22 -1.71
N LYS A 45 15.28 -0.89 -0.66
CA LYS A 45 15.79 -0.95 0.72
C LYS A 45 16.01 -2.40 1.18
N LEU A 46 15.03 -3.27 0.92
CA LEU A 46 15.04 -4.66 1.34
C LEU A 46 16.19 -5.44 0.69
N THR A 47 16.33 -5.40 -0.64
CA THR A 47 17.37 -6.17 -1.34
C THR A 47 18.76 -5.66 -1.01
N LYS A 48 18.93 -4.35 -0.80
CA LYS A 48 20.20 -3.79 -0.31
C LYS A 48 20.58 -4.35 1.07
N LYS A 49 19.64 -4.39 2.02
CA LYS A 49 19.91 -4.98 3.35
C LYS A 49 20.23 -6.46 3.25
N TYR A 50 19.44 -7.22 2.50
CA TYR A 50 19.68 -8.65 2.30
C TYR A 50 21.03 -8.95 1.65
N TYR A 51 21.47 -8.12 0.69
CA TYR A 51 22.78 -8.25 0.06
C TYR A 51 23.94 -8.11 1.07
N HIS A 52 23.84 -7.18 2.02
CA HIS A 52 24.88 -6.98 3.03
C HIS A 52 25.05 -8.17 3.97
N GLU A 53 24.02 -8.99 4.15
CA GLU A 53 24.05 -10.16 5.03
C GLU A 53 24.34 -11.47 4.31
N SER A 54 23.82 -11.62 3.09
CA SER A 54 23.86 -12.89 2.35
C SER A 54 24.85 -12.92 1.18
N GLU A 55 25.37 -11.75 0.78
CA GLU A 55 26.13 -11.52 -0.45
C GLU A 55 25.37 -11.91 -1.75
N LYS A 56 24.06 -12.17 -1.67
CA LYS A 56 23.21 -12.49 -2.83
C LYS A 56 22.58 -11.22 -3.39
N ASP A 57 22.88 -10.94 -4.65
CA ASP A 57 22.44 -9.73 -5.33
C ASP A 57 21.05 -9.91 -5.95
N PHE A 58 20.08 -9.09 -5.51
CA PHE A 58 18.73 -9.02 -6.05
C PHE A 58 18.48 -7.62 -6.62
N ILE A 59 18.20 -7.56 -7.92
CA ILE A 59 17.96 -6.31 -8.64
C ILE A 59 16.47 -6.17 -8.92
N TYR A 60 15.86 -5.08 -8.47
CA TYR A 60 14.44 -4.80 -8.70
C TYR A 60 14.22 -3.80 -9.84
N ASN A 61 13.49 -4.24 -10.87
CA ASN A 61 13.09 -3.41 -12.00
C ASN A 61 11.65 -2.92 -11.85
N SER A 62 11.48 -1.61 -11.63
CA SER A 62 10.17 -0.96 -11.48
C SER A 62 9.45 -0.73 -12.82
N THR A 63 8.93 -1.78 -13.44
CA THR A 63 8.28 -1.74 -14.78
C THR A 63 6.75 -1.65 -14.76
N GLY A 64 6.13 -1.67 -13.57
CA GLY A 64 4.68 -1.76 -13.39
C GLY A 64 4.19 -3.20 -13.23
N SER A 65 3.05 -3.37 -12.55
CA SER A 65 2.52 -4.67 -12.12
C SER A 65 2.34 -5.67 -13.27
N GLN A 66 1.72 -5.27 -14.39
CA GLN A 66 1.49 -6.18 -15.52
C GLN A 66 2.78 -6.61 -16.23
N ALA A 67 3.73 -5.69 -16.40
CA ALA A 67 5.04 -6.02 -16.95
C ALA A 67 5.84 -6.95 -16.01
N GLY A 68 5.68 -6.78 -14.69
CA GLY A 68 6.24 -7.68 -13.68
C GLY A 68 5.72 -9.12 -13.84
N VAL A 69 4.40 -9.30 -13.92
CA VAL A 69 3.80 -10.63 -14.12
C VAL A 69 4.25 -11.24 -15.46
N GLY A 70 4.13 -10.49 -16.56
CA GLY A 70 4.56 -10.98 -17.87
C GLY A 70 6.06 -11.30 -17.94
N GLY A 71 6.89 -10.62 -17.14
CA GLY A 71 8.30 -10.92 -17.00
C GLY A 71 8.57 -12.28 -16.34
N VAL A 72 7.76 -12.68 -15.36
CA VAL A 72 7.82 -14.02 -14.76
C VAL A 72 7.37 -15.09 -15.74
N GLU A 73 6.24 -14.85 -16.43
CA GLU A 73 5.70 -15.81 -17.40
C GLU A 73 6.66 -16.09 -18.56
N LYS A 74 7.45 -15.08 -18.94
CA LYS A 74 8.50 -15.18 -19.97
C LYS A 74 9.85 -15.66 -19.42
N GLY A 75 9.98 -15.91 -18.11
CA GLY A 75 11.22 -16.34 -17.45
C GLY A 75 12.31 -15.25 -17.38
N MET A 76 11.96 -13.99 -17.60
CA MET A 76 12.87 -12.84 -17.49
C MET A 76 13.09 -12.44 -16.03
N TYR A 77 12.04 -12.55 -15.21
CA TYR A 77 12.08 -12.24 -13.78
C TYR A 77 11.90 -13.50 -12.95
N SER A 78 12.64 -13.56 -11.84
CA SER A 78 12.50 -14.62 -10.85
C SER A 78 11.20 -14.47 -10.06
N ALA A 79 10.85 -13.25 -9.69
CA ALA A 79 9.54 -12.92 -9.14
C ALA A 79 9.04 -11.57 -9.66
N GLY A 80 7.72 -11.51 -9.84
CA GLY A 80 6.94 -10.40 -10.35
C GLY A 80 6.10 -9.81 -9.22
N PHE A 81 6.15 -8.50 -9.01
CA PHE A 81 5.50 -7.89 -7.85
C PHE A 81 4.30 -7.04 -8.27
N ILE A 82 3.16 -7.25 -7.62
CA ILE A 82 1.94 -6.48 -7.85
C ILE A 82 1.47 -5.82 -6.55
N SER A 83 0.76 -4.69 -6.68
CA SER A 83 0.23 -3.92 -5.54
C SER A 83 -1.30 -3.87 -5.58
N LYS A 84 -1.91 -5.04 -5.74
CA LYS A 84 -3.36 -5.28 -5.80
C LYS A 84 -3.63 -6.77 -5.60
N LYS A 85 -4.88 -7.12 -5.26
CA LYS A 85 -5.32 -8.52 -5.17
C LYS A 85 -5.13 -9.24 -6.51
N ILE A 86 -4.80 -10.53 -6.45
CA ILE A 86 -4.83 -11.39 -7.62
C ILE A 86 -6.28 -11.57 -8.11
N SER A 87 -6.42 -11.85 -9.39
CA SER A 87 -7.66 -12.09 -10.10
C SER A 87 -7.43 -13.14 -11.19
N ASP A 88 -8.52 -13.66 -11.76
CA ASP A 88 -8.50 -14.56 -12.93
C ASP A 88 -7.80 -13.95 -14.16
N THR A 89 -7.63 -12.63 -14.18
CA THR A 89 -6.97 -11.87 -15.26
C THR A 89 -5.55 -11.42 -14.91
N THR A 90 -5.03 -11.84 -13.75
CA THR A 90 -3.67 -11.47 -13.33
C THR A 90 -2.62 -12.17 -14.18
N LEU A 91 -2.82 -13.47 -14.45
CA LEU A 91 -1.97 -14.24 -15.35
C LEU A 91 -2.51 -14.22 -16.80
N SER A 92 -1.63 -14.41 -17.77
CA SER A 92 -1.99 -14.58 -19.17
C SER A 92 -2.79 -15.87 -19.38
N LYS A 93 -3.66 -15.87 -20.40
CA LYS A 93 -4.48 -17.05 -20.73
C LYS A 93 -3.61 -18.29 -20.91
N GLY A 94 -3.99 -19.36 -20.21
CA GLY A 94 -3.28 -20.64 -20.23
C GLY A 94 -2.38 -20.88 -19.01
N ASN A 95 -2.14 -19.85 -18.20
CA ASN A 95 -1.45 -19.96 -16.91
C ASN A 95 -2.45 -19.90 -15.75
N THR A 96 -2.18 -20.63 -14.67
CA THR A 96 -2.99 -20.64 -13.46
C THR A 96 -2.12 -20.65 -12.20
N PHE A 97 -2.70 -20.10 -11.11
CA PHE A 97 -2.10 -20.19 -9.80
C PHE A 97 -2.32 -21.59 -9.21
N SER A 98 -1.29 -22.15 -8.59
CA SER A 98 -1.42 -23.35 -7.78
C SER A 98 -2.02 -23.02 -6.43
N ASN A 99 -2.89 -23.90 -5.95
CA ASN A 99 -3.32 -23.84 -4.58
C ASN A 99 -2.33 -24.58 -3.68
N VAL A 100 -1.35 -23.86 -3.14
CA VAL A 100 -0.39 -24.41 -2.18
C VAL A 100 -1.00 -24.62 -0.79
N CYS A 101 -2.23 -24.15 -0.59
CA CYS A 101 -2.97 -24.22 0.67
C CYS A 101 -4.32 -24.92 0.45
N ALA A 102 -4.29 -26.26 0.37
CA ALA A 102 -5.46 -27.08 0.03
C ALA A 102 -6.63 -26.91 1.02
N ASN A 103 -6.37 -26.49 2.25
CA ASN A 103 -7.38 -26.08 3.24
C ASN A 103 -7.25 -24.56 3.48
N PRO A 104 -8.25 -23.76 3.13
CA PRO A 104 -8.15 -22.30 3.14
C PRO A 104 -8.30 -21.69 4.53
N LYS A 105 -8.01 -22.43 5.62
CA LYS A 105 -7.97 -21.82 6.94
C LYS A 105 -6.81 -20.82 6.95
N GLU A 106 -7.05 -19.60 7.45
CA GLU A 106 -6.06 -18.52 7.41
C GLU A 106 -4.70 -18.92 8.00
N GLU A 107 -4.69 -19.79 9.02
CA GLU A 107 -3.45 -20.32 9.61
C GLU A 107 -2.71 -21.26 8.67
N GLU A 108 -3.41 -22.15 7.94
CA GLU A 108 -2.78 -23.12 7.03
C GLU A 108 -2.15 -22.44 5.79
N CYS A 109 -2.59 -21.21 5.46
CA CYS A 109 -2.03 -20.45 4.34
C CYS A 109 -0.80 -19.60 4.69
N ARG A 110 -0.43 -19.52 5.97
CA ARG A 110 0.73 -18.73 6.41
C ARG A 110 2.03 -19.27 5.84
N PHE A 111 2.96 -18.36 5.53
CA PHE A 111 4.22 -18.69 4.90
C PHE A 111 5.00 -19.79 5.64
N GLU A 112 5.07 -19.68 6.97
CA GLU A 112 5.76 -20.61 7.86
C GLU A 112 5.16 -22.02 7.90
N ASN A 113 3.89 -22.19 7.48
CA ASN A 113 3.18 -23.46 7.54
C ASN A 113 3.23 -24.25 6.23
N VAL A 114 3.84 -23.69 5.18
CA VAL A 114 3.94 -24.33 3.87
C VAL A 114 5.41 -24.48 3.47
N ASP A 115 5.90 -25.72 3.48
CA ASP A 115 7.16 -26.08 2.84
C ASP A 115 6.93 -26.23 1.33
N LEU A 116 7.32 -25.19 0.59
CA LEU A 116 7.09 -25.15 -0.86
C LEU A 116 7.93 -26.19 -1.62
N ASN A 117 9.09 -26.59 -1.08
CA ASN A 117 9.94 -27.61 -1.68
C ASN A 117 9.32 -28.99 -1.50
N HIS A 118 8.81 -29.28 -0.30
CA HIS A 118 8.02 -30.48 -0.04
C HIS A 118 6.77 -30.52 -0.93
N TRP A 119 5.99 -29.44 -0.96
CA TRP A 119 4.79 -29.34 -1.78
C TRP A 119 5.08 -29.58 -3.27
N LYS A 120 6.18 -29.01 -3.80
CA LYS A 120 6.63 -29.22 -5.17
C LYS A 120 6.95 -30.70 -5.46
N ASN A 121 7.57 -31.40 -4.50
CA ASN A 121 7.90 -32.81 -4.65
C ASN A 121 6.63 -33.70 -4.66
N GLU A 122 5.65 -33.38 -3.82
CA GLU A 122 4.35 -34.07 -3.80
C GLU A 122 3.51 -33.80 -5.06
N ASN A 123 3.73 -32.65 -5.71
CA ASN A 123 2.99 -32.20 -6.90
C ASN A 123 3.88 -32.20 -8.15
N ASN A 124 4.76 -33.19 -8.30
CA ASN A 124 5.71 -33.28 -9.42
C ASN A 124 5.05 -33.36 -10.82
N ASP A 125 3.79 -33.78 -10.89
CA ASP A 125 3.00 -33.85 -12.13
C ASP A 125 2.43 -32.48 -12.58
N ILE A 126 2.54 -31.43 -11.75
CA ILE A 126 1.98 -30.12 -12.07
C ILE A 126 2.75 -29.47 -13.22
N SER A 127 2.05 -29.15 -14.31
CA SER A 127 2.70 -28.48 -15.45
C SER A 127 3.20 -27.08 -15.07
N LYS A 128 4.24 -26.61 -15.77
CA LYS A 128 4.79 -25.26 -15.58
C LYS A 128 3.72 -24.17 -15.65
N ASN A 129 2.75 -24.29 -16.55
CA ASN A 129 1.71 -23.29 -16.71
C ASN A 129 0.72 -23.25 -15.53
N ASN A 130 0.60 -24.33 -14.77
CA ASN A 130 -0.30 -24.42 -13.61
C ASN A 130 0.42 -24.22 -12.27
N SER A 131 1.66 -23.76 -12.30
CA SER A 131 2.60 -23.79 -11.17
C SER A 131 3.00 -22.42 -10.62
N TYR A 132 2.16 -21.40 -10.88
CA TYR A 132 2.42 -20.04 -10.39
C TYR A 132 1.95 -19.91 -8.94
N ILE A 133 2.76 -19.27 -8.13
CA ILE A 133 2.50 -19.01 -6.72
C ILE A 133 2.28 -17.53 -6.53
N ALA A 134 1.32 -17.16 -5.69
CA ALA A 134 1.12 -15.80 -5.21
C ALA A 134 1.35 -15.77 -3.69
N LEU A 135 2.28 -14.93 -3.25
CA LEU A 135 2.60 -14.71 -1.85
C LEU A 135 2.34 -13.24 -1.51
N GLU A 136 1.31 -12.97 -0.71
CA GLU A 136 1.11 -11.67 -0.11
C GLU A 136 2.17 -11.46 0.98
N PHE A 137 3.07 -10.51 0.78
CA PHE A 137 4.15 -10.27 1.74
C PHE A 137 3.90 -9.02 2.59
N ALA A 138 3.14 -8.05 2.07
CA ALA A 138 2.84 -6.81 2.76
C ALA A 138 1.41 -6.30 2.49
N ILE A 139 0.92 -5.47 3.40
CA ILE A 139 -0.29 -4.68 3.28
C ILE A 139 0.10 -3.21 3.33
N ASP A 140 -0.36 -2.44 2.34
CA ASP A 140 -0.24 -0.99 2.26
C ASP A 140 -1.62 -0.36 2.50
N ALA A 141 -1.79 0.30 3.65
CA ALA A 141 -2.98 1.06 3.95
C ALA A 141 -2.90 2.46 3.33
N ILE A 142 -4.02 2.99 2.85
CA ILE A 142 -4.12 4.32 2.25
C ILE A 142 -4.90 5.21 3.21
N GLY A 143 -4.41 6.41 3.49
CA GLY A 143 -5.14 7.43 4.23
C GLY A 143 -5.68 8.52 3.31
N VAL A 144 -6.92 8.94 3.51
CA VAL A 144 -7.45 10.17 2.90
C VAL A 144 -7.15 11.32 3.84
N ILE A 145 -6.38 12.29 3.35
CA ILE A 145 -5.92 13.45 4.11
C ILE A 145 -6.64 14.70 3.61
N PHE A 146 -6.77 15.69 4.48
CA PHE A 146 -7.44 16.93 4.13
C PHE A 146 -6.90 18.12 4.93
N ASN A 147 -6.88 19.29 4.31
CA ASN A 147 -6.67 20.58 4.96
C ASN A 147 -7.98 21.35 4.83
N SER A 148 -8.67 21.60 5.94
CA SER A 148 -9.98 22.24 5.94
C SER A 148 -9.88 23.76 6.22
N PRO A 149 -10.86 24.58 5.78
CA PRO A 149 -10.94 25.97 6.19
C PRO A 149 -11.07 26.14 7.69
N SER A 150 -10.67 27.30 8.23
CA SER A 150 -10.59 27.53 9.68
C SER A 150 -11.88 27.26 10.45
N TYR A 151 -13.05 27.51 9.86
CA TYR A 151 -14.35 27.26 10.50
C TYR A 151 -14.61 25.78 10.80
N TRP A 152 -13.91 24.86 10.12
CA TRP A 152 -13.98 23.42 10.44
C TRP A 152 -13.28 23.06 11.74
N ASN A 153 -12.33 23.89 12.19
CA ASN A 153 -11.58 23.71 13.44
C ASN A 153 -12.37 24.23 14.66
N GLU A 154 -13.50 24.91 14.45
CA GLU A 154 -14.29 25.44 15.55
C GLU A 154 -14.89 24.31 16.38
N VAL A 155 -14.42 24.19 17.62
CA VAL A 155 -14.91 23.22 18.60
C VAL A 155 -16.10 23.80 19.33
N ILE A 156 -17.20 23.05 19.39
CA ILE A 156 -18.36 23.38 20.21
C ILE A 156 -18.50 22.39 21.36
N THR A 157 -19.20 22.81 22.41
CA THR A 157 -19.61 21.95 23.54
C THR A 157 -21.11 21.74 23.46
N TYR A 158 -21.58 20.48 23.49
CA TYR A 158 -22.97 20.16 23.11
C TYR A 158 -23.77 19.34 24.13
N ASP A 159 -23.19 19.04 25.29
CA ASP A 159 -23.83 18.25 26.34
C ASP A 159 -23.37 18.72 27.73
N GLU A 160 -24.14 18.39 28.76
CA GLU A 160 -23.85 18.70 30.18
C GLU A 160 -22.51 18.08 30.64
N ASP A 161 -22.15 16.93 30.05
CA ASP A 161 -20.87 16.22 30.24
C ASP A 161 -19.66 16.94 29.62
N GLN A 162 -19.81 18.18 29.13
CA GLN A 162 -18.76 18.96 28.45
C GLN A 162 -18.16 18.24 27.23
N LYS A 163 -18.96 17.43 26.54
CA LYS A 163 -18.53 16.76 25.30
C LYS A 163 -18.30 17.80 24.21
N THR A 164 -17.20 17.62 23.47
CA THR A 164 -16.76 18.57 22.43
C THR A 164 -16.73 17.92 21.06
N ILE A 165 -17.02 18.69 20.02
CA ILE A 165 -17.01 18.23 18.63
C ILE A 165 -16.73 19.37 17.65
N SER A 166 -16.14 19.06 16.51
CA SER A 166 -15.92 19.95 15.38
C SER A 166 -16.33 19.28 14.06
N LEU A 167 -16.44 20.05 12.97
CA LEU A 167 -16.69 19.48 11.63
C LEU A 167 -15.56 18.54 11.20
N ASN A 168 -14.31 18.80 11.61
CA ASN A 168 -13.18 17.91 11.33
C ASN A 168 -13.37 16.51 11.93
N ASP A 169 -13.96 16.41 13.13
CA ASP A 169 -14.18 15.13 13.80
C ASP A 169 -15.17 14.26 13.02
N LEU A 170 -16.10 14.88 12.30
CA LEU A 170 -17.12 14.21 11.50
C LEU A 170 -16.65 13.76 10.12
N MET A 171 -15.44 14.15 9.69
CA MET A 171 -14.90 13.78 8.37
C MET A 171 -14.58 12.28 8.30
N ASN A 172 -15.56 11.50 7.83
CA ASN A 172 -15.51 10.05 7.73
C ASN A 172 -16.20 9.59 6.43
N PHE A 173 -15.49 8.85 5.57
CA PHE A 173 -16.03 8.33 4.32
C PHE A 173 -16.52 6.90 4.50
N ASP A 174 -17.82 6.67 4.32
CA ASP A 174 -18.40 5.33 4.27
C ASP A 174 -18.26 4.76 2.85
N LEU A 175 -17.13 4.12 2.57
CA LEU A 175 -16.84 3.53 1.26
C LEU A 175 -17.61 2.23 1.04
N ASN A 176 -18.15 1.62 2.09
CA ASN A 176 -18.98 0.42 1.96
C ASN A 176 -20.40 0.76 1.49
N ASN A 177 -21.00 1.83 2.01
CA ASN A 177 -22.41 2.17 1.72
C ASN A 177 -22.59 3.43 0.85
N ASN A 178 -21.68 4.39 0.89
CA ASN A 178 -21.81 5.68 0.19
C ASN A 178 -20.49 6.13 -0.46
N LYS A 179 -20.09 5.42 -1.52
CA LYS A 179 -18.92 5.77 -2.35
C LYS A 179 -19.05 7.12 -3.06
N GLU A 180 -20.25 7.68 -3.12
CA GLU A 180 -20.53 8.85 -3.94
C GLU A 180 -19.92 10.14 -3.39
N LEU A 181 -19.82 10.31 -2.07
CA LEU A 181 -19.33 11.59 -1.52
C LEU A 181 -17.89 11.88 -1.96
N LEU A 182 -17.01 10.88 -1.84
CA LEU A 182 -15.63 11.00 -2.30
C LEU A 182 -15.56 11.18 -3.83
N ALA A 183 -16.39 10.47 -4.59
CA ALA A 183 -16.46 10.67 -6.04
C ALA A 183 -16.94 12.08 -6.43
N LYS A 184 -17.93 12.65 -5.72
CA LYS A 184 -18.42 14.02 -5.92
C LYS A 184 -17.33 15.06 -5.61
N ILE A 185 -16.53 14.84 -4.57
CA ILE A 185 -15.36 15.68 -4.27
C ILE A 185 -14.37 15.66 -5.44
N TYR A 186 -13.98 14.48 -5.91
CA TYR A 186 -13.02 14.31 -7.01
C TYR A 186 -13.57 14.67 -8.40
N SER A 187 -14.88 14.94 -8.54
CA SER A 187 -15.42 15.59 -9.74
C SER A 187 -14.93 17.04 -9.91
N GLY A 188 -14.47 17.69 -8.83
CA GLY A 188 -13.86 19.02 -8.85
C GLY A 188 -14.83 20.20 -8.79
N ASN A 189 -16.11 19.95 -8.50
CA ASN A 189 -17.15 20.98 -8.46
C ASN A 189 -17.73 21.26 -7.06
N MET A 190 -17.19 20.64 -6.02
CA MET A 190 -17.69 20.75 -4.65
C MET A 190 -16.99 21.86 -3.86
N TYR A 191 -17.75 22.51 -2.98
CA TYR A 191 -17.27 23.51 -2.01
C TYR A 191 -17.25 22.94 -0.59
N TRP A 192 -16.40 23.49 0.27
CA TRP A 192 -16.24 23.03 1.67
C TRP A 192 -17.52 23.18 2.49
N GLU A 193 -18.34 24.19 2.20
CA GLU A 193 -19.62 24.44 2.86
C GLU A 193 -20.68 23.41 2.43
N GLU A 194 -20.60 22.93 1.19
CA GLU A 194 -21.45 21.86 0.67
C GLU A 194 -21.04 20.53 1.29
N LEU A 195 -19.74 20.24 1.35
CA LEU A 195 -19.21 19.06 2.03
C LEU A 195 -19.59 19.04 3.51
N ALA A 196 -19.48 20.16 4.22
CA ALA A 196 -19.85 20.25 5.63
C ALA A 196 -21.33 19.88 5.84
N LYS A 197 -22.22 20.35 4.94
CA LYS A 197 -23.64 19.98 4.96
C LYS A 197 -23.86 18.49 4.65
N GLU A 198 -23.18 17.95 3.64
CA GLU A 198 -23.27 16.51 3.32
C GLU A 198 -22.83 15.64 4.50
N VAL A 199 -21.76 16.00 5.19
CA VAL A 199 -21.28 15.31 6.39
C VAL A 199 -22.32 15.41 7.53
N LEU A 200 -22.91 16.59 7.75
CA LEU A 200 -23.89 16.80 8.82
C LEU A 200 -25.23 16.08 8.60
N LYS A 201 -25.61 15.71 7.36
CA LYS A 201 -26.86 14.96 7.10
C LYS A 201 -26.97 13.67 7.92
N GLY A 202 -25.84 13.02 8.19
CA GLY A 202 -25.81 11.82 9.03
C GLY A 202 -26.15 12.07 10.52
N TYR A 203 -26.29 13.34 10.92
CA TYR A 203 -26.37 13.77 12.30
C TYR A 203 -27.55 14.74 12.57
N GLU A 204 -28.56 14.79 11.70
CA GLU A 204 -29.72 15.71 11.83
C GLU A 204 -30.44 15.63 13.19
N ASN A 205 -30.45 14.44 13.81
CA ASN A 205 -31.09 14.19 15.10
C ASN A 205 -30.14 14.40 16.31
N SER A 206 -28.89 14.79 16.09
CA SER A 206 -27.92 15.03 17.17
C SER A 206 -28.13 16.40 17.82
N THR A 207 -27.83 16.51 19.11
CA THR A 207 -27.95 17.77 19.87
C THR A 207 -26.99 18.87 19.39
N PHE A 208 -25.88 18.48 18.75
CA PHE A 208 -24.89 19.39 18.21
C PHE A 208 -25.19 19.89 16.79
N TYR A 209 -26.14 19.28 16.08
CA TYR A 209 -26.38 19.55 14.65
C TYR A 209 -26.60 21.03 14.37
N SER A 210 -27.53 21.67 15.10
CA SER A 210 -27.90 23.07 14.88
C SER A 210 -26.72 24.01 15.14
N GLN A 211 -25.90 23.72 16.15
CA GLN A 211 -24.73 24.50 16.50
C GLN A 211 -23.64 24.39 15.44
N LEU A 212 -23.29 23.18 14.97
CA LEU A 212 -22.32 23.01 13.88
C LEU A 212 -22.82 23.60 12.56
N ASN A 213 -24.10 23.40 12.22
CA ASN A 213 -24.68 23.94 11.00
C ASN A 213 -24.64 25.48 10.98
N ALA A 214 -24.84 26.13 12.13
CA ALA A 214 -24.72 27.58 12.26
C ALA A 214 -23.29 28.12 12.06
N LYS A 215 -22.26 27.26 12.20
CA LYS A 215 -20.86 27.63 11.92
C LYS A 215 -20.51 27.60 10.44
N ILE A 216 -21.34 26.99 9.59
CA ILE A 216 -21.08 26.88 8.15
C ILE A 216 -21.36 28.24 7.50
N PRO A 217 -20.36 28.87 6.85
CA PRO A 217 -20.57 30.14 6.16
C PRO A 217 -21.61 30.03 5.05
N THR A 218 -22.46 31.05 4.92
CA THR A 218 -23.48 31.14 3.86
C THR A 218 -23.03 31.98 2.66
N SER A 219 -21.90 32.70 2.78
CA SER A 219 -21.29 33.54 1.74
C SER A 219 -19.78 33.27 1.67
N ASN A 220 -19.12 33.69 0.58
CA ASN A 220 -17.69 33.49 0.34
C ASN A 220 -17.25 32.01 0.41
N LYS A 221 -17.96 31.16 -0.34
CA LYS A 221 -17.69 29.71 -0.37
C LYS A 221 -16.26 29.39 -0.78
N THR A 222 -15.66 28.40 -0.13
CA THR A 222 -14.31 27.91 -0.44
C THR A 222 -14.37 26.67 -1.31
N LYS A 223 -13.88 26.75 -2.55
CA LYS A 223 -13.81 25.59 -3.44
C LYS A 223 -12.84 24.55 -2.89
N ILE A 224 -13.20 23.27 -2.94
CA ILE A 224 -12.29 22.18 -2.55
C ILE A 224 -11.25 21.99 -3.65
N VAL A 225 -9.98 22.15 -3.31
CA VAL A 225 -8.86 21.78 -4.17
C VAL A 225 -8.58 20.28 -3.98
N THR A 226 -8.63 19.50 -5.06
CA THR A 226 -8.28 18.08 -5.00
C THR A 226 -6.86 17.86 -5.52
N PHE A 227 -6.14 16.95 -4.86
CA PHE A 227 -4.82 16.50 -5.30
C PHE A 227 -4.86 15.02 -5.66
N THR A 228 -4.13 14.66 -6.71
CA THR A 228 -3.93 13.28 -7.17
C THR A 228 -2.47 13.06 -7.53
N ARG A 229 -2.08 11.81 -7.79
CA ARG A 229 -0.70 11.47 -8.15
C ARG A 229 -0.50 11.34 -9.66
N GLU A 230 0.74 11.47 -10.08
CA GLU A 230 1.21 11.28 -11.45
C GLU A 230 0.82 9.92 -12.03
N ASP A 231 0.74 9.83 -13.36
CA ASP A 231 0.53 8.55 -14.04
C ASP A 231 1.64 7.56 -13.66
N GLY A 232 1.26 6.30 -13.42
CA GLY A 232 2.20 5.28 -12.94
C GLY A 232 2.43 5.29 -11.42
N SER A 233 1.88 6.25 -10.67
CA SER A 233 1.84 6.18 -9.21
C SER A 233 0.96 5.04 -8.76
N GLY A 234 1.54 4.05 -8.09
CA GLY A 234 0.72 2.96 -7.58
C GLY A 234 -0.20 3.40 -6.43
N THR A 235 0.09 4.48 -5.68
CA THR A 235 -0.85 5.03 -4.68
C THR A 235 -2.12 5.56 -5.36
N ARG A 236 -2.01 6.21 -6.52
CA ARG A 236 -3.18 6.57 -7.34
C ARG A 236 -3.93 5.36 -7.85
N SER A 237 -3.21 4.38 -8.40
CA SER A 237 -3.86 3.14 -8.86
C SER A 237 -4.64 2.46 -7.73
N ALA A 238 -4.07 2.40 -6.52
CA ALA A 238 -4.74 1.87 -5.34
C ALA A 238 -6.00 2.66 -4.98
N PHE A 239 -5.88 3.99 -4.87
CA PHE A 239 -7.00 4.86 -4.59
C PHE A 239 -8.11 4.67 -5.64
N SER A 240 -7.78 4.68 -6.92
CA SER A 240 -8.71 4.47 -8.03
C SER A 240 -9.35 3.08 -8.04
N ASP A 241 -8.64 2.04 -7.66
CA ASP A 241 -9.16 0.66 -7.59
C ASP A 241 -10.10 0.48 -6.39
N LEU A 242 -9.73 1.04 -5.23
CA LEU A 242 -10.51 0.92 -4.00
C LEU A 242 -11.78 1.78 -4.02
N THR A 243 -11.70 3.00 -4.57
CA THR A 243 -12.84 3.93 -4.63
C THR A 243 -13.70 3.76 -5.88
N GLY A 244 -13.14 3.21 -6.96
CA GLY A 244 -13.76 3.24 -8.29
C GLY A 244 -13.61 4.57 -9.03
N ILE A 245 -12.97 5.58 -8.43
CA ILE A 245 -12.75 6.89 -9.05
C ILE A 245 -11.60 6.78 -10.05
N LYS A 246 -11.93 6.67 -11.34
CA LYS A 246 -10.96 6.54 -12.43
C LYS A 246 -10.57 7.89 -13.04
N ASP A 247 -11.53 8.80 -13.15
CA ASP A 247 -11.32 10.13 -13.71
C ASP A 247 -11.15 11.16 -12.58
N MET A 248 -10.05 11.88 -12.62
CA MET A 248 -9.68 12.96 -11.70
C MET A 248 -9.07 14.13 -12.48
N HIS A 249 -9.57 14.41 -13.70
CA HIS A 249 -9.02 15.43 -14.59
C HIS A 249 -8.98 16.84 -13.99
N SER A 250 -9.84 17.14 -13.01
CA SER A 250 -9.91 18.41 -12.31
C SER A 250 -8.97 18.52 -11.10
N SER A 251 -8.28 17.43 -10.74
CA SER A 251 -7.33 17.39 -9.62
C SER A 251 -5.93 17.89 -10.02
N ASN A 252 -5.25 18.53 -9.07
CA ASN A 252 -3.85 18.90 -9.19
C ASN A 252 -2.96 17.66 -9.06
N VAL A 253 -2.05 17.48 -10.00
CA VAL A 253 -1.16 16.30 -10.04
C VAL A 253 0.16 16.60 -9.33
N VAL A 254 0.53 15.78 -8.36
CA VAL A 254 1.82 15.84 -7.65
C VAL A 254 2.61 14.55 -7.84
N ASN A 255 3.94 14.62 -7.80
CA ASN A 255 4.83 13.51 -8.17
C ASN A 255 5.23 12.57 -7.01
N SER A 256 4.84 12.87 -5.77
CA SER A 256 5.16 12.06 -4.60
C SER A 256 4.14 12.22 -3.47
N ASN A 257 4.11 11.28 -2.52
CA ASN A 257 3.27 11.42 -1.32
C ASN A 257 3.75 12.59 -0.43
N GLY A 258 5.06 12.84 -0.35
CA GLY A 258 5.60 13.99 0.40
C GLY A 258 5.19 15.32 -0.23
N SER A 259 5.30 15.44 -1.56
CA SER A 259 4.85 16.62 -2.30
C SER A 259 3.34 16.84 -2.18
N MET A 260 2.55 15.77 -2.02
CA MET A 260 1.12 15.92 -1.73
C MET A 260 0.89 16.64 -0.40
N ILE A 261 1.53 16.18 0.67
CA ILE A 261 1.43 16.81 2.00
C ILE A 261 1.92 18.27 1.95
N GLU A 262 3.05 18.53 1.29
CA GLU A 262 3.60 19.88 1.16
C GLU A 262 2.64 20.84 0.44
N ASN A 263 2.12 20.46 -0.73
CA ASN A 263 1.21 21.30 -1.50
C ASN A 263 -0.12 21.55 -0.77
N MET A 264 -0.64 20.51 -0.11
CA MET A 264 -1.89 20.61 0.65
C MET A 264 -1.78 21.52 1.87
N SER A 265 -0.57 21.76 2.39
CA SER A 265 -0.37 22.52 3.64
C SER A 265 -0.78 24.00 3.51
N ASN A 266 -0.82 24.53 2.28
CA ASN A 266 -1.06 25.95 2.01
C ASN A 266 -2.46 26.26 1.46
N VAL A 267 -3.28 25.24 1.19
CA VAL A 267 -4.58 25.44 0.54
C VAL A 267 -5.63 24.46 1.08
N PRO A 268 -6.88 24.90 1.34
CA PRO A 268 -7.96 24.00 1.71
C PRO A 268 -8.19 22.93 0.64
N SER A 269 -7.85 21.68 0.96
CA SER A 269 -7.68 20.62 -0.03
C SER A 269 -7.94 19.22 0.49
N ILE A 270 -8.13 18.27 -0.42
CA ILE A 270 -8.27 16.83 -0.14
C ILE A 270 -7.32 16.05 -1.04
N GLY A 271 -6.66 15.05 -0.45
CA GLY A 271 -5.71 14.15 -1.13
C GLY A 271 -5.67 12.78 -0.46
N TYR A 272 -4.76 11.92 -0.89
CA TYR A 272 -4.58 10.57 -0.33
C TYR A 272 -3.10 10.15 -0.37
N VAL A 273 -2.65 9.50 0.70
CA VAL A 273 -1.25 9.04 0.83
C VAL A 273 -1.20 7.61 1.35
N SER A 274 -0.10 6.91 1.04
CA SER A 274 0.22 5.64 1.70
C SER A 274 0.51 5.87 3.18
N ASN A 275 0.21 4.87 4.01
CA ASN A 275 0.38 4.87 5.45
C ASN A 275 1.78 5.32 5.92
N GLY A 276 2.85 4.97 5.17
CA GLY A 276 4.21 5.40 5.49
C GLY A 276 4.42 6.92 5.55
N PHE A 277 3.52 7.71 4.97
CA PHE A 277 3.59 9.18 4.98
C PHE A 277 2.72 9.81 6.07
N LEU A 278 1.83 9.06 6.72
CA LEU A 278 0.98 9.58 7.80
C LEU A 278 1.78 9.95 9.06
N GLY A 279 3.00 9.43 9.19
CA GLY A 279 3.94 9.82 10.24
C GLY A 279 4.41 11.27 10.15
N GLN A 280 4.24 11.93 9.01
CA GLN A 280 4.57 13.35 8.82
C GLN A 280 3.48 14.29 9.34
N LEU A 281 2.29 13.76 9.65
CA LEU A 281 1.18 14.54 10.17
C LEU A 281 1.25 14.67 11.68
N THR A 282 0.74 15.79 12.19
CA THR A 282 0.66 16.07 13.63
C THR A 282 -0.76 16.43 14.02
N ASP A 283 -1.13 16.20 15.27
CA ASP A 283 -2.48 16.51 15.76
C ASP A 283 -2.80 18.02 15.66
N GLN A 284 -1.78 18.88 15.76
CA GLN A 284 -1.89 20.34 15.61
C GLN A 284 -1.63 20.83 14.18
N GLY A 285 -1.25 19.96 13.26
CA GLY A 285 -0.95 20.32 11.87
C GLY A 285 -2.20 20.74 11.09
N ALA A 286 -2.02 21.50 10.01
CA ALA A 286 -3.12 21.92 9.13
C ALA A 286 -3.79 20.71 8.44
N ILE A 287 -2.99 19.69 8.10
CA ILE A 287 -3.47 18.48 7.45
C ILE A 287 -3.94 17.48 8.49
N LYS A 288 -5.19 17.04 8.34
CA LYS A 288 -5.85 16.04 9.16
C LYS A 288 -6.08 14.76 8.37
N LEU A 289 -6.36 13.67 9.09
CA LEU A 289 -6.71 12.36 8.53
C LEU A 289 -8.22 12.11 8.66
N ALA A 290 -8.87 11.79 7.54
CA ALA A 290 -10.26 11.38 7.52
C ALA A 290 -10.44 9.95 8.04
N GLY A 291 -11.59 9.66 8.64
CA GLY A 291 -12.03 8.29 8.88
C GLY A 291 -12.44 7.60 7.58
N ILE A 292 -12.29 6.28 7.53
CA ILE A 292 -12.87 5.42 6.49
C ILE A 292 -13.69 4.34 7.19
N ASP A 293 -14.97 4.21 6.82
CA ASP A 293 -15.89 3.22 7.40
C ASP A 293 -15.94 3.24 8.95
N GLY A 294 -15.76 4.42 9.55
CA GLY A 294 -15.72 4.57 11.01
C GLY A 294 -14.41 4.10 11.64
N LYS A 295 -13.36 3.89 10.85
CA LYS A 295 -12.02 3.47 11.26
C LYS A 295 -11.00 4.52 10.82
N LYS A 296 -10.08 4.91 11.70
CA LYS A 296 -9.06 5.93 11.43
C LYS A 296 -7.67 5.40 11.77
N LEU A 297 -6.75 5.48 10.82
CA LEU A 297 -5.35 5.08 11.02
C LEU A 297 -4.70 5.94 12.12
N ALA A 298 -3.62 5.43 12.72
CA ALA A 298 -2.76 6.24 13.56
C ALA A 298 -1.97 7.23 12.68
N ILE A 299 -1.95 8.50 13.09
CA ILE A 299 -0.99 9.48 12.55
C ILE A 299 0.19 9.53 13.51
N ASN A 300 1.43 9.39 13.02
CA ASN A 300 2.66 9.23 13.82
C ASN A 300 2.74 7.99 14.73
N LYS A 301 3.94 7.72 15.27
CA LYS A 301 4.25 6.52 16.08
C LYS A 301 3.62 6.54 17.49
N SER A 302 3.24 7.72 17.99
CA SER A 302 2.71 7.88 19.35
C SER A 302 1.20 7.67 19.42
N ASN A 303 0.48 7.90 18.31
CA ASN A 303 -0.97 7.71 18.29
C ASN A 303 -1.36 6.26 18.06
N LYS A 304 -2.54 5.93 18.57
CA LYS A 304 -3.22 4.66 18.33
C LYS A 304 -4.23 4.81 17.21
N PRO A 305 -4.50 3.74 16.44
CA PRO A 305 -5.64 3.73 15.52
C PRO A 305 -6.94 3.93 16.30
N LYS A 306 -7.94 4.53 15.65
CA LYS A 306 -9.20 4.92 16.28
C LYS A 306 -10.42 4.32 15.59
N GLU A 307 -11.49 4.17 16.35
CA GLU A 307 -12.83 3.79 15.89
C GLU A 307 -13.85 4.85 16.30
N TRP A 308 -14.84 5.07 15.43
CA TRP A 308 -15.91 6.02 15.68
C TRP A 308 -16.96 5.43 16.62
N ASN A 309 -17.09 6.02 17.81
CA ASN A 309 -18.18 5.72 18.72
C ASN A 309 -19.43 6.48 18.28
N LYS A 310 -20.43 5.75 17.76
CA LYS A 310 -21.68 6.34 17.25
C LYS A 310 -22.55 6.96 18.33
N THR A 311 -22.47 6.45 19.56
CA THR A 311 -23.30 6.92 20.69
C THR A 311 -22.74 8.23 21.25
N ASP A 312 -21.43 8.29 21.45
CA ASP A 312 -20.76 9.46 22.02
C ASP A 312 -20.29 10.47 20.97
N HIS A 313 -20.38 10.12 19.67
CA HIS A 313 -19.93 10.95 18.55
C HIS A 313 -18.47 11.40 18.68
N LYS A 314 -17.59 10.46 19.05
CA LYS A 314 -16.16 10.72 19.24
C LYS A 314 -15.29 9.58 18.72
N TRP A 315 -14.04 9.90 18.40
CA TRP A 315 -13.03 8.92 18.05
C TRP A 315 -12.37 8.34 19.31
N GLU A 316 -12.51 7.04 19.52
CA GLU A 316 -11.89 6.31 20.62
C GLU A 316 -10.77 5.40 20.10
N ASN A 317 -9.81 5.03 20.95
CA ASN A 317 -8.79 4.06 20.56
C ASN A 317 -9.47 2.76 20.13
N TRP A 318 -9.04 2.22 19.00
CA TRP A 318 -9.54 0.94 18.53
C TRP A 318 -9.11 -0.16 19.48
N LYS A 319 -10.06 -1.00 19.91
CA LYS A 319 -9.81 -2.06 20.86
C LYS A 319 -9.83 -3.44 20.22
N ILE A 320 -8.96 -4.31 20.72
CA ILE A 320 -8.95 -5.74 20.44
C ILE A 320 -8.94 -6.47 21.78
N ASN A 321 -9.89 -7.38 21.99
CA ASN A 321 -10.06 -8.12 23.25
C ASN A 321 -10.14 -7.23 24.52
N GLY A 322 -10.68 -6.02 24.39
CA GLY A 322 -10.85 -5.07 25.49
C GLY A 322 -9.66 -4.12 25.73
N GLU A 323 -8.53 -4.34 25.06
CA GLU A 323 -7.31 -3.52 25.17
C GLU A 323 -7.08 -2.67 23.92
N ASP A 324 -6.32 -1.58 24.06
CA ASP A 324 -5.96 -0.71 22.94
C ASP A 324 -5.09 -1.47 21.91
N GLY A 325 -5.62 -1.63 20.69
CA GLY A 325 -4.95 -2.33 19.61
C GLY A 325 -3.76 -1.56 19.05
N ASN A 326 -2.84 -2.29 18.41
CA ASN A 326 -1.73 -1.70 17.66
C ASN A 326 -2.12 -1.46 16.19
N SER A 327 -1.32 -0.66 15.48
CA SER A 327 -1.56 -0.30 14.08
C SER A 327 -1.50 -1.50 13.13
N GLU A 328 -0.67 -2.50 13.42
CA GLU A 328 -0.52 -3.68 12.58
C GLU A 328 -1.80 -4.53 12.58
N ASP A 329 -2.28 -4.88 13.77
CA ASP A 329 -3.54 -5.60 13.98
C ASP A 329 -4.73 -4.82 13.41
N PHE A 330 -4.75 -3.50 13.60
CA PHE A 330 -5.80 -2.65 13.06
C PHE A 330 -5.83 -2.70 11.53
N ILE A 331 -4.67 -2.52 10.89
CA ILE A 331 -4.55 -2.55 9.43
C ILE A 331 -4.92 -3.93 8.91
N LYS A 332 -4.54 -5.03 9.57
CA LYS A 332 -4.90 -6.40 9.16
C LYS A 332 -6.40 -6.69 9.32
N LYS A 333 -6.96 -6.40 10.50
CA LYS A 333 -8.27 -6.94 10.93
C LYS A 333 -9.44 -5.97 10.77
N ALA A 334 -9.20 -4.65 10.84
CA ALA A 334 -10.28 -3.67 10.94
C ALA A 334 -10.32 -2.64 9.79
N TYR A 335 -9.15 -2.20 9.30
CA TYR A 335 -9.10 -1.19 8.24
C TYR A 335 -9.38 -1.81 6.86
N THR A 336 -10.21 -1.14 6.06
CA THR A 336 -10.69 -1.65 4.75
C THR A 336 -9.99 -0.98 3.57
N PHE A 337 -9.53 0.25 3.73
CA PHE A 337 -8.93 1.06 2.66
C PHE A 337 -7.43 0.78 2.50
N LYS A 338 -7.14 -0.45 2.09
CA LYS A 338 -5.77 -0.99 1.98
C LYS A 338 -5.66 -1.89 0.75
N ARG A 339 -4.43 -2.18 0.35
CA ARG A 339 -4.12 -3.11 -0.74
C ARG A 339 -3.03 -4.09 -0.33
N PRO A 340 -3.04 -5.30 -0.90
CA PRO A 340 -1.95 -6.23 -0.70
C PRO A 340 -0.81 -5.96 -1.69
N PHE A 341 0.41 -6.24 -1.25
CA PHE A 341 1.58 -6.40 -2.10
C PHE A 341 1.88 -7.89 -2.22
N ILE A 342 1.86 -8.37 -3.45
CA ILE A 342 1.93 -9.80 -3.77
C ILE A 342 3.14 -10.04 -4.67
N ALA A 343 3.96 -11.00 -4.27
CA ALA A 343 4.99 -11.59 -5.11
C ALA A 343 4.40 -12.76 -5.90
N ILE A 344 4.62 -12.77 -7.20
CA ILE A 344 4.21 -13.82 -8.14
C ILE A 344 5.47 -14.48 -8.66
N PHE A 345 5.57 -15.79 -8.53
CA PHE A 345 6.70 -16.57 -9.02
C PHE A 345 6.23 -17.95 -9.46
N ASN A 346 7.14 -18.76 -10.00
CA ASN A 346 6.81 -20.08 -10.52
C ASN A 346 7.73 -21.12 -9.91
N ILE A 347 7.23 -22.30 -9.54
CA ILE A 347 8.05 -23.33 -8.87
C ILE A 347 9.13 -23.93 -9.80
N TYR A 348 9.02 -23.74 -11.12
CA TYR A 348 10.04 -24.10 -12.11
C TYR A 348 11.10 -23.01 -12.28
N ASN A 349 11.09 -21.97 -11.45
CA ASN A 349 12.14 -20.96 -11.44
C ASN A 349 13.49 -21.59 -11.03
N LYS A 350 14.53 -21.36 -11.84
CA LYS A 350 15.91 -21.78 -11.55
C LYS A 350 16.49 -21.19 -10.27
N ASN A 351 15.96 -20.06 -9.82
CA ASN A 351 16.36 -19.34 -8.60
C ASN A 351 15.33 -19.51 -7.45
N LEU A 352 14.52 -20.57 -7.47
CA LEU A 352 13.45 -20.78 -6.47
C LEU A 352 14.01 -20.80 -5.04
N GLU A 353 15.09 -21.55 -4.79
CA GLU A 353 15.71 -21.65 -3.46
C GLU A 353 16.14 -20.28 -2.93
N GLN A 354 16.77 -19.47 -3.79
CA GLN A 354 17.22 -18.13 -3.40
C GLN A 354 16.03 -17.19 -3.14
N LEU A 355 14.92 -17.34 -3.87
CA LEU A 355 13.69 -16.60 -3.59
C LEU A 355 13.07 -17.00 -2.27
N ILE A 356 12.99 -18.30 -1.97
CA ILE A 356 12.47 -18.80 -0.70
C ILE A 356 13.31 -18.24 0.44
N GLN A 357 14.65 -18.29 0.33
CA GLN A 357 15.56 -17.73 1.34
C GLN A 357 15.39 -16.21 1.53
N LEU A 358 15.10 -15.46 0.45
CA LEU A 358 14.77 -14.04 0.57
C LEU A 358 13.45 -13.83 1.33
N PHE A 359 12.42 -14.65 1.07
CA PHE A 359 11.13 -14.56 1.75
C PHE A 359 11.21 -15.03 3.21
N GLU A 360 11.99 -16.07 3.52
CA GLU A 360 12.28 -16.50 4.89
C GLU A 360 12.98 -15.39 5.67
N TRP A 361 13.98 -14.74 5.06
CA TRP A 361 14.65 -13.60 5.68
C TRP A 361 13.69 -12.42 5.87
N MET A 362 12.86 -12.12 4.86
CA MET A 362 11.83 -11.08 4.93
C MET A 362 10.81 -11.34 6.05
N HIS A 363 10.49 -12.61 6.32
CA HIS A 363 9.58 -13.02 7.39
C HIS A 363 10.24 -12.95 8.78
N ASN A 364 11.49 -13.37 8.91
CA ASN A 364 12.12 -13.62 10.22
C ASN A 364 13.06 -12.50 10.71
N ALA A 365 13.74 -11.77 9.82
CA ALA A 365 14.79 -10.83 10.23
C ALA A 365 14.22 -9.52 10.79
N ASP A 366 14.82 -9.03 11.88
CA ASP A 366 14.50 -7.71 12.46
C ASP A 366 14.89 -6.57 11.50
N GLU A 367 15.99 -6.75 10.76
CA GLU A 367 16.41 -5.84 9.71
C GLU A 367 15.36 -5.73 8.60
N ALA A 368 14.72 -6.83 8.22
CA ALA A 368 13.60 -6.79 7.28
C ALA A 368 12.39 -6.07 7.89
N LYS A 369 12.03 -6.40 9.14
CA LYS A 369 10.93 -5.74 9.88
C LYS A 369 11.09 -4.21 9.90
N SER A 370 12.30 -3.71 10.14
CA SER A 370 12.58 -2.26 10.11
C SER A 370 12.26 -1.62 8.75
N VAL A 371 12.46 -2.34 7.63
CA VAL A 371 12.14 -1.83 6.29
C VAL A 371 10.62 -1.74 6.09
N PHE A 372 9.85 -2.71 6.59
CA PHE A 372 8.39 -2.62 6.57
C PHE A 372 7.90 -1.40 7.35
N GLU A 373 8.40 -1.21 8.57
CA GLU A 373 8.02 -0.08 9.41
C GLU A 373 8.39 1.28 8.79
N ASP A 374 9.60 1.39 8.21
CA ASP A 374 10.08 2.61 7.54
C ASP A 374 9.23 2.99 6.32
N GLU A 375 8.68 2.00 5.61
CA GLU A 375 7.79 2.20 4.47
C GLU A 375 6.30 2.26 4.89
N GLY A 376 6.00 2.11 6.17
CA GLY A 376 4.63 2.05 6.71
C GLY A 376 3.81 0.87 6.20
N LEU A 377 4.48 -0.22 5.84
CA LEU A 377 3.89 -1.46 5.39
C LEU A 377 3.68 -2.43 6.55
N VAL A 378 2.60 -3.20 6.48
CA VAL A 378 2.31 -4.25 7.46
C VAL A 378 2.63 -5.60 6.86
N ARG A 379 3.54 -6.36 7.49
CA ARG A 379 3.95 -7.68 7.02
C ARG A 379 2.83 -8.71 7.22
N ASP A 380 2.43 -9.45 6.18
CA ASP A 380 1.33 -10.45 6.27
C ASP A 380 1.69 -11.88 5.80
N MET A 381 2.76 -12.05 5.00
CA MET A 381 3.36 -13.34 4.60
C MET A 381 2.36 -14.51 4.47
N ASN A 382 1.44 -14.40 3.51
CA ASN A 382 0.31 -15.30 3.34
C ASN A 382 0.15 -15.72 1.88
N TYR A 383 0.09 -17.02 1.61
CA TYR A 383 -0.13 -17.54 0.26
C TYR A 383 -1.56 -17.23 -0.20
N GLN A 384 -1.67 -16.79 -1.45
CA GLN A 384 -2.94 -16.38 -2.05
C GLN A 384 -3.35 -17.39 -3.12
N SER A 385 -4.60 -17.82 -3.05
CA SER A 385 -5.24 -18.64 -4.07
C SER A 385 -6.41 -17.86 -4.69
N PRO A 386 -6.62 -17.95 -6.02
CA PRO A 386 -7.83 -17.41 -6.63
C PRO A 386 -9.05 -18.06 -5.97
N SER A 387 -10.08 -17.28 -5.68
CA SER A 387 -11.33 -17.84 -5.17
C SER A 387 -11.85 -18.89 -6.17
N PRO A 388 -12.30 -20.07 -5.72
CA PRO A 388 -12.91 -21.05 -6.62
C PRO A 388 -14.05 -20.36 -7.36
N LYS A 389 -14.05 -20.49 -8.70
CA LYS A 389 -15.14 -19.98 -9.53
C LYS A 389 -16.45 -20.47 -8.92
N LYS A 390 -17.35 -19.55 -8.54
CA LYS A 390 -18.76 -19.91 -8.40
C LYS A 390 -19.16 -20.52 -9.74
N VAL A 391 -19.34 -21.84 -9.77
CA VAL A 391 -19.92 -22.53 -10.93
C VAL A 391 -21.32 -21.97 -11.07
N LEU A 392 -21.50 -21.01 -11.98
CA LEU A 392 -22.81 -20.53 -12.37
C LEU A 392 -23.49 -21.66 -13.15
N GLY A 393 -24.53 -22.24 -12.55
CA GLY A 393 -25.63 -22.91 -13.23
C GLY A 393 -25.30 -24.21 -13.97
N GLY A 394 -25.35 -25.32 -13.26
CA GLY A 394 -25.77 -26.59 -13.87
C GLY A 394 -27.27 -26.76 -13.65
N ASN A 395 -28.06 -26.51 -14.69
CA ASN A 395 -29.46 -26.94 -14.74
C ASN A 395 -29.51 -28.45 -14.50
N TYR A 396 -30.17 -28.89 -13.43
CA TYR A 396 -30.72 -30.22 -13.37
C TYR A 396 -32.23 -30.11 -13.64
N ALA A 397 -32.62 -30.79 -14.71
CA ALA A 397 -33.99 -31.05 -15.12
C ALA A 397 -34.75 -31.88 -14.08
#